data_AF-A0A4Q7EC69-F1
#
_entry.id   AF-A0A4Q7EC69-F1
#
_cell.length_a   1.000
_cell.length_b   1.000
_cell.length_c   1.000
_cell.angle_alpha   90.00
_cell.angle_beta   90.00
_cell.angle_gamma   90.00
#
_symmetry.space_group_name_H-M   'P 1'
#
loop_
_entity.id
_entity.type
_entity.pdbx_description
1 polymer ?
#
loop_
_entity_poly.entity_id
_entity_poly.type
_entity_poly.pdbx_seq_one_letter_code
_entity_poly.pdbx_strand_id
1 'polypeptide(L)'
;MNNVTIPLVIKPEVKAALQQGKPVVALESNVITHGLDYPDNRLTALKVEAAVRESGAVPATIGIADGKFLIGMNEEEIELFATTANIPKVSTRDLPVVLAKKQLGATTVASSLIAAEMAGIDFFSSAGIGGVHRGAQETMDISSDLIQFTQSRVVVVCAGAKNILDLGLTLEFLETHNVPVISYQFDDFPAFYCRSSGFKAPQRVDDADLLAEIIETQWCLDDGRSVVITTPTRVEDAIDSEEVNDAINDAVRAAEAQGVSGNAVTKYIMKAIDKVTNGRSAAANSAVLINTARVAGYLAVAHANQKQRQKENAA
;
A
#
# COMPACT_ATOMS: atom_id res chain seq x y z
N MET A 1 -15.62 -7.07 -31.64
CA MET A 1 -15.49 -5.99 -30.64
C MET A 1 -14.02 -5.61 -30.61
N ASN A 2 -13.66 -4.34 -30.78
CA ASN A 2 -12.26 -3.94 -30.62
C ASN A 2 -11.91 -4.05 -29.13
N ASN A 3 -11.01 -4.97 -28.76
CA ASN A 3 -10.52 -5.07 -27.39
C ASN A 3 -9.74 -3.79 -27.07
N VAL A 4 -10.33 -2.89 -26.29
CA VAL A 4 -9.62 -1.75 -25.72
C VAL A 4 -8.59 -2.31 -24.74
N THR A 5 -7.31 -2.18 -25.07
CA THR A 5 -6.21 -2.60 -24.21
C THR A 5 -5.64 -1.36 -23.52
N ILE A 6 -5.52 -1.39 -22.19
CA ILE A 6 -4.88 -0.32 -21.42
C ILE A 6 -3.35 -0.50 -21.55
N PRO A 7 -2.59 0.46 -22.13
CA PRO A 7 -1.16 0.29 -22.32
C PRO A 7 -0.39 0.35 -20.99
N LEU A 8 0.63 -0.50 -20.86
CA LEU A 8 1.61 -0.46 -19.77
C LEU A 8 2.94 0.07 -20.32
N VAL A 9 3.50 1.09 -19.66
CA VAL A 9 4.87 1.58 -19.90
C VAL A 9 5.75 1.03 -18.79
N ILE A 10 6.32 -0.16 -19.03
CA ILE A 10 7.22 -0.83 -18.09
C ILE A 10 8.66 -0.38 -18.36
N LYS A 11 9.33 0.19 -17.36
CA LYS A 11 10.73 0.61 -17.52
C LYS A 11 11.67 -0.57 -17.75
N PRO A 12 12.81 -0.35 -18.44
CA PRO A 12 13.74 -1.43 -18.81
C PRO A 12 14.21 -2.28 -17.62
N GLU A 13 14.49 -1.67 -16.47
CA GLU A 13 14.94 -2.39 -15.27
C GLU A 13 13.87 -3.36 -14.76
N VAL A 14 12.64 -2.87 -14.57
CA VAL A 14 11.50 -3.70 -14.13
C VAL A 14 11.22 -4.81 -15.15
N LYS A 15 11.21 -4.47 -16.45
CA LYS A 15 10.99 -5.46 -17.51
C LYS A 15 12.05 -6.56 -17.49
N ALA A 16 13.32 -6.21 -17.32
CA ALA A 16 14.41 -7.18 -17.24
C ALA A 16 14.30 -8.05 -15.98
N ALA A 17 13.93 -7.47 -14.85
CA ALA A 17 13.71 -8.20 -13.61
C ALA A 17 12.59 -9.25 -13.75
N LEU A 18 11.43 -8.85 -14.27
CA LEU A 18 10.30 -9.75 -14.53
C LEU A 18 10.67 -10.89 -15.48
N GLN A 19 11.36 -10.58 -16.58
CA GLN A 19 11.81 -11.61 -17.55
C GLN A 19 12.81 -12.61 -16.97
N GLN A 20 13.59 -12.18 -15.98
CA GLN A 20 14.59 -13.02 -15.30
C GLN A 20 14.03 -13.71 -14.05
N GLY A 21 12.75 -13.51 -13.71
CA GLY A 21 12.15 -14.02 -12.48
C GLY A 21 12.75 -13.40 -11.21
N LYS A 22 13.35 -12.21 -11.31
CA LYS A 22 13.86 -11.46 -10.16
C LYS A 22 12.70 -10.81 -9.41
N PRO A 23 12.81 -10.65 -8.08
CA PRO A 23 11.76 -10.05 -7.27
C PRO A 23 11.57 -8.57 -7.61
N VAL A 24 10.30 -8.19 -7.80
CA VAL A 24 9.86 -6.81 -8.07
C VAL A 24 8.83 -6.43 -7.02
N VAL A 25 8.92 -5.21 -6.48
CA VAL A 25 7.94 -4.66 -5.53
C VAL A 25 7.32 -3.40 -6.12
N ALA A 26 6.01 -3.44 -6.34
CA ALA A 26 5.21 -2.29 -6.75
C ALA A 26 5.03 -1.29 -5.60
N LEU A 27 5.00 0.00 -5.94
CA LEU A 27 4.82 1.11 -4.99
C LEU A 27 3.75 2.08 -5.52
N GLU A 28 2.87 2.61 -4.66
CA GLU A 28 1.82 3.54 -5.08
C GLU A 28 2.34 4.98 -5.27
N SER A 29 1.71 5.76 -6.17
CA SER A 29 2.04 7.19 -6.35
C SER A 29 1.19 8.14 -5.51
N ASN A 30 0.06 7.69 -4.96
CA ASN A 30 -0.80 8.54 -4.12
C ASN A 30 -0.09 9.00 -2.82
N VAL A 31 0.88 8.24 -2.30
CA VAL A 31 1.71 8.72 -1.18
C VAL A 31 2.65 9.88 -1.56
N ILE A 32 2.99 10.01 -2.84
CA ILE A 32 3.84 11.09 -3.38
C ILE A 32 3.01 12.38 -3.50
N THR A 33 1.80 12.32 -4.04
CA THR A 33 0.98 13.51 -4.34
C THR A 33 0.08 13.95 -3.18
N HIS A 34 -0.26 13.04 -2.28
CA HIS A 34 -1.27 13.27 -1.25
C HIS A 34 -0.84 12.84 0.16
N GLY A 35 0.38 12.33 0.32
CA GLY A 35 0.94 11.90 1.60
C GLY A 35 1.73 12.99 2.32
N LEU A 36 2.83 13.44 1.71
CA LEU A 36 3.73 14.45 2.26
C LEU A 36 3.78 15.70 1.36
N ASP A 37 4.22 16.83 1.91
CA ASP A 37 4.45 18.05 1.14
C ASP A 37 5.83 18.02 0.45
N TYR A 38 6.00 18.83 -0.58
CA TYR A 38 7.29 19.01 -1.26
C TYR A 38 8.28 19.79 -0.37
N PRO A 39 9.57 19.41 -0.30
CA PRO A 39 10.26 18.36 -1.06
C PRO A 39 10.24 16.95 -0.41
N ASP A 40 9.65 16.81 0.76
CA ASP A 40 9.70 15.56 1.54
C ASP A 40 8.99 14.40 0.86
N ASN A 41 7.94 14.66 0.07
CA ASN A 41 7.29 13.65 -0.76
C ASN A 41 8.25 12.98 -1.77
N ARG A 42 8.99 13.78 -2.53
CA ARG A 42 9.99 13.31 -3.50
C ARG A 42 11.10 12.55 -2.79
N LEU A 43 11.67 13.16 -1.74
CA LEU A 43 12.78 12.57 -0.99
C LEU A 43 12.37 11.24 -0.35
N THR A 44 11.15 11.15 0.17
CA THR A 44 10.61 9.91 0.73
C THR A 44 10.40 8.86 -0.36
N ALA A 45 9.82 9.21 -1.51
CA ALA A 45 9.62 8.27 -2.62
C ALA A 45 10.95 7.63 -3.06
N LEU A 46 12.02 8.41 -3.19
CA LEU A 46 13.34 7.89 -3.55
C LEU A 46 13.95 7.00 -2.46
N LYS A 47 13.76 7.34 -1.18
CA LYS A 47 14.20 6.49 -0.05
C LYS A 47 13.42 5.18 0.01
N VAL A 48 12.14 5.19 -0.35
CA VAL A 48 11.31 3.99 -0.47
C VAL A 48 11.84 3.08 -1.59
N GLU A 49 12.14 3.63 -2.78
CA GLU A 49 12.77 2.85 -3.85
C GLU A 49 14.13 2.29 -3.43
N ALA A 50 14.95 3.09 -2.76
CA ALA A 50 16.24 2.64 -2.23
C ALA A 50 16.09 1.48 -1.23
N ALA A 51 15.10 1.53 -0.33
CA ALA A 51 14.86 0.47 0.64
C ALA A 51 14.46 -0.88 0.00
N VAL A 52 13.69 -0.85 -1.10
CA VAL A 52 13.41 -2.05 -1.90
C VAL A 52 14.72 -2.61 -2.49
N ARG A 53 15.56 -1.73 -3.07
CA ARG A 53 16.85 -2.10 -3.68
C ARG A 53 17.83 -2.70 -2.67
N GLU A 54 17.94 -2.09 -1.49
CA GLU A 54 18.77 -2.57 -0.37
C GLU A 54 18.41 -4.01 0.02
N SER A 55 17.15 -4.41 -0.18
CA SER A 55 16.66 -5.75 0.15
C SER A 55 16.94 -6.79 -0.94
N GLY A 56 17.43 -6.37 -2.12
CA GLY A 56 17.70 -7.23 -3.27
C GLY A 56 16.58 -7.31 -4.31
N ALA A 57 15.49 -6.57 -4.13
CA ALA A 57 14.37 -6.48 -5.07
C ALA A 57 14.44 -5.22 -5.96
N VAL A 58 13.69 -5.22 -7.05
CA VAL A 58 13.58 -4.06 -7.96
C VAL A 58 12.31 -3.26 -7.64
N PRO A 59 12.38 -1.95 -7.34
CA PRO A 59 11.21 -1.12 -7.11
C PRO A 59 10.48 -0.83 -8.42
N ALA A 60 9.15 -0.80 -8.36
CA ALA A 60 8.30 -0.43 -9.46
C ALA A 60 7.24 0.58 -9.02
N THR A 61 7.59 1.86 -8.88
CA THR A 61 6.62 2.91 -8.55
C THR A 61 5.61 3.10 -9.70
N ILE A 62 4.33 3.05 -9.36
CA ILE A 62 3.21 3.04 -10.31
C ILE A 62 2.52 4.41 -10.35
N GLY A 63 2.22 4.89 -11.55
CA GLY A 63 1.40 6.08 -11.79
C GLY A 63 0.62 6.00 -13.09
N ILE A 64 -0.16 7.03 -13.41
CA ILE A 64 -0.87 7.16 -14.69
C ILE A 64 -0.41 8.42 -15.39
N ALA A 65 -0.09 8.31 -16.69
CA ALA A 65 0.16 9.44 -17.57
C ALA A 65 -0.22 9.09 -19.01
N ASP A 66 -0.74 10.06 -19.76
CA ASP A 66 -1.06 9.94 -21.19
C ASP A 66 -1.95 8.73 -21.56
N GLY A 67 -2.82 8.32 -20.63
CA GLY A 67 -3.74 7.20 -20.81
C GLY A 67 -3.09 5.83 -20.67
N LYS A 68 -1.96 5.75 -19.94
CA LYS A 68 -1.17 4.54 -19.73
C LYS A 68 -0.83 4.41 -18.25
N PHE A 69 -0.63 3.18 -17.79
CA PHE A 69 0.07 2.95 -16.53
C PHE A 69 1.57 3.09 -16.74
N LEU A 70 2.23 3.86 -15.87
CA LEU A 70 3.68 3.90 -15.72
C LEU A 70 4.07 2.86 -14.68
N ILE A 71 4.99 1.95 -15.02
CA ILE A 71 5.46 0.89 -14.12
C ILE A 71 6.98 1.05 -13.93
N GLY A 72 7.37 1.44 -12.72
CA GLY A 72 8.75 1.74 -12.34
C GLY A 72 9.18 3.15 -12.72
N MET A 73 8.42 4.18 -12.33
CA MET A 73 8.74 5.58 -12.62
C MET A 73 10.21 5.93 -12.36
N ASN A 74 10.80 6.75 -13.23
CA ASN A 74 12.15 7.29 -13.01
C ASN A 74 12.12 8.52 -12.09
N GLU A 75 13.28 9.05 -11.72
CA GLU A 75 13.37 10.24 -10.85
C GLU A 75 12.66 11.48 -11.41
N GLU A 76 12.65 11.66 -12.74
CA GLU A 76 11.97 12.79 -13.38
C GLU A 76 10.45 12.66 -13.29
N GLU A 77 9.91 11.46 -13.45
CA GLU A 77 8.49 11.16 -13.28
C GLU A 77 8.09 11.29 -11.80
N ILE A 78 8.94 10.86 -10.87
CA ILE A 78 8.72 11.07 -9.43
C ILE A 78 8.72 12.57 -9.09
N GLU A 79 9.67 13.36 -9.64
CA GLU A 79 9.69 14.82 -9.47
C GLU A 79 8.43 15.47 -10.03
N LEU A 80 8.00 15.04 -11.23
CA LEU A 80 6.79 15.54 -11.86
C LEU A 80 5.58 15.30 -10.95
N PHE A 81 5.43 14.10 -10.40
CA PHE A 81 4.35 13.79 -9.48
C PHE A 81 4.46 14.55 -8.16
N ALA A 82 5.68 14.76 -7.64
CA ALA A 82 5.90 15.46 -6.38
C ALA A 82 5.63 16.97 -6.46
N THR A 83 5.79 17.59 -7.64
CA THR A 83 5.69 19.04 -7.83
C THR A 83 4.41 19.50 -8.52
N THR A 84 3.77 18.65 -9.32
CA THR A 84 2.57 19.03 -10.05
C THR A 84 1.37 19.13 -9.11
N ALA A 85 0.80 20.33 -9.02
CA ALA A 85 -0.40 20.57 -8.24
C ALA A 85 -1.62 19.82 -8.83
N ASN A 86 -2.53 19.40 -7.94
CA ASN A 86 -3.84 18.86 -8.30
C ASN A 86 -3.84 17.60 -9.20
N ILE A 87 -2.78 16.77 -9.15
CA ILE A 87 -2.89 15.40 -9.67
C ILE A 87 -4.03 14.68 -8.93
N PRO A 88 -5.01 14.08 -9.63
CA PRO A 88 -6.12 13.40 -8.98
C PRO A 88 -5.64 12.14 -8.24
N LYS A 89 -6.23 11.89 -7.07
CA LYS A 89 -6.20 10.59 -6.40
C LYS A 89 -7.07 9.62 -7.17
N VAL A 90 -6.49 8.52 -7.65
CA VAL A 90 -7.16 7.58 -8.55
C VAL A 90 -7.39 6.24 -7.86
N SER A 91 -8.64 5.96 -7.50
CA SER A 91 -9.09 4.63 -7.14
C SER A 91 -9.67 3.89 -8.37
N THR A 92 -10.07 2.63 -8.19
CA THR A 92 -10.46 1.70 -9.26
C THR A 92 -11.62 2.25 -10.09
N ARG A 93 -12.60 2.91 -9.45
CA ARG A 93 -13.73 3.58 -10.13
C ARG A 93 -13.30 4.79 -10.98
N ASP A 94 -12.17 5.40 -10.65
CA ASP A 94 -11.66 6.60 -11.31
C ASP A 94 -10.78 6.24 -12.53
N LEU A 95 -10.21 5.03 -12.55
CA LEU A 95 -9.30 4.54 -13.59
C LEU A 95 -9.81 4.75 -15.02
N PRO A 96 -11.05 4.34 -15.40
CA PRO A 96 -11.51 4.47 -16.78
C PRO A 96 -11.55 5.93 -17.24
N VAL A 97 -11.94 6.84 -16.32
CA VAL A 97 -12.07 8.26 -16.61
C VAL A 97 -10.69 8.90 -16.79
N VAL A 98 -9.76 8.66 -15.86
CA VAL A 98 -8.41 9.26 -15.91
C VAL A 98 -7.62 8.75 -17.11
N LEU A 99 -7.68 7.43 -17.38
CA LEU A 99 -7.01 6.83 -18.53
C LEU A 99 -7.60 7.34 -19.86
N ALA A 100 -8.92 7.39 -20.01
CA ALA A 100 -9.55 7.88 -21.23
C ALA A 100 -9.28 9.38 -21.48
N LYS A 101 -9.24 10.18 -20.42
CA LYS A 101 -8.88 11.61 -20.48
C LYS A 101 -7.38 11.86 -20.63
N LYS A 102 -6.56 10.82 -20.56
CA LYS A 102 -5.09 10.90 -20.66
C LYS A 102 -4.47 11.86 -19.64
N GLN A 103 -5.04 11.93 -18.44
CA GLN A 103 -4.56 12.79 -17.38
C GLN A 103 -3.42 12.13 -16.60
N LEU A 104 -2.65 12.94 -15.86
CA LEU A 104 -1.87 12.42 -14.74
C LEU A 104 -2.82 11.82 -13.70
N GLY A 105 -2.39 10.77 -13.02
CA GLY A 105 -3.17 10.14 -11.97
C GLY A 105 -2.30 9.43 -10.95
N ALA A 106 -2.48 9.81 -9.67
CA ALA A 106 -1.79 9.18 -8.56
C ALA A 106 -2.60 7.97 -8.08
N THR A 107 -2.08 6.77 -8.31
CA THR A 107 -2.76 5.53 -8.00
C THR A 107 -2.79 5.31 -6.49
N THR A 108 -3.97 5.00 -5.95
CA THR A 108 -4.15 4.46 -4.59
C THR A 108 -3.61 3.02 -4.49
N VAL A 109 -3.66 2.41 -3.31
CA VAL A 109 -3.41 0.97 -3.12
C VAL A 109 -4.24 0.16 -4.13
N ALA A 110 -5.57 0.28 -4.11
CA ALA A 110 -6.44 -0.49 -5.00
C ALA A 110 -6.06 -0.38 -6.50
N SER A 111 -5.88 0.84 -7.02
CA SER A 111 -5.48 1.03 -8.42
C SER A 111 -4.08 0.52 -8.73
N SER A 112 -3.17 0.57 -7.76
CA SER A 112 -1.81 0.09 -7.93
C SER A 112 -1.77 -1.44 -8.01
N LEU A 113 -2.65 -2.15 -7.29
CA LEU A 113 -2.74 -3.61 -7.39
C LEU A 113 -3.16 -4.06 -8.78
N ILE A 114 -4.17 -3.42 -9.38
CA ILE A 114 -4.58 -3.70 -10.76
C ILE A 114 -3.40 -3.54 -11.72
N ALA A 115 -2.68 -2.42 -11.63
CA ALA A 115 -1.55 -2.15 -12.51
C ALA A 115 -0.35 -3.10 -12.27
N ALA A 116 -0.09 -3.48 -11.01
CA ALA A 116 0.94 -4.42 -10.63
C ALA A 116 0.64 -5.82 -11.20
N GLU A 117 -0.59 -6.30 -11.01
CA GLU A 117 -1.07 -7.59 -11.53
C GLU A 117 -1.03 -7.63 -13.06
N MET A 118 -1.51 -6.58 -13.73
CA MET A 118 -1.40 -6.44 -15.19
C MET A 118 0.06 -6.47 -15.68
N ALA A 119 1.00 -5.99 -14.88
CA ALA A 119 2.43 -6.02 -15.18
C ALA A 119 3.12 -7.32 -14.77
N GLY A 120 2.43 -8.25 -14.09
CA GLY A 120 2.99 -9.49 -13.56
C GLY A 120 3.87 -9.30 -12.32
N ILE A 121 3.59 -8.29 -11.50
CA ILE A 121 4.30 -8.01 -10.25
C ILE A 121 3.52 -8.61 -9.07
N ASP A 122 4.15 -9.55 -8.36
CA ASP A 122 3.54 -10.32 -7.28
C ASP A 122 3.46 -9.56 -5.95
N PHE A 123 4.31 -8.56 -5.71
CA PHE A 123 4.41 -7.84 -4.42
C PHE A 123 4.14 -6.35 -4.57
N PHE A 124 3.44 -5.79 -3.59
CA PHE A 124 3.16 -4.37 -3.45
C PHE A 124 3.44 -3.91 -2.02
N SER A 125 3.96 -2.69 -1.86
CA SER A 125 4.16 -2.06 -0.55
C SER A 125 3.47 -0.71 -0.44
N SER A 126 2.88 -0.46 0.73
CA SER A 126 2.44 0.87 1.18
C SER A 126 2.68 1.00 2.68
N ALA A 127 2.64 2.21 3.23
CA ALA A 127 2.74 2.38 4.68
C ALA A 127 1.51 1.85 5.41
N GLY A 128 0.31 2.07 4.85
CA GLY A 128 -0.92 1.61 5.47
C GLY A 128 -2.08 1.61 4.50
N ILE A 129 -2.83 0.51 4.52
CA ILE A 129 -3.99 0.33 3.66
C ILE A 129 -5.12 1.28 4.07
N GLY A 130 -6.05 1.55 3.15
CA GLY A 130 -7.38 2.00 3.53
C GLY A 130 -8.15 0.88 4.23
N GLY A 131 -9.33 1.20 4.75
CA GLY A 131 -10.13 0.26 5.51
C GLY A 131 -11.54 0.76 5.73
N VAL A 132 -12.20 0.22 6.74
CA VAL A 132 -13.51 0.67 7.19
C VAL A 132 -13.33 1.97 7.98
N HIS A 133 -14.04 3.04 7.60
CA HIS A 133 -13.96 4.29 8.36
C HIS A 133 -14.77 4.18 9.65
N ARG A 134 -14.40 4.99 10.65
CA ARG A 134 -15.18 5.10 11.89
C ARG A 134 -16.58 5.62 11.55
N GLY A 135 -17.61 4.96 12.09
CA GLY A 135 -19.02 5.27 11.78
C GLY A 135 -19.56 4.60 10.51
N ALA A 136 -18.78 3.74 9.84
CA ALA A 136 -19.22 3.09 8.59
C ALA A 136 -20.42 2.16 8.73
N GLN A 137 -20.78 1.72 9.93
CA GLN A 137 -22.03 1.01 10.19
C GLN A 137 -23.28 1.83 9.82
N GLU A 138 -23.17 3.17 9.76
CA GLU A 138 -24.22 4.08 9.31
C GLU A 138 -23.88 4.70 7.95
N THR A 139 -22.63 5.10 7.74
CA THR A 139 -22.22 5.88 6.56
C THR A 139 -21.84 5.04 5.35
N MET A 140 -21.49 3.76 5.57
CA MET A 140 -20.93 2.86 4.56
C MET A 140 -19.65 3.40 3.90
N ASP A 141 -18.90 4.29 4.57
CA ASP A 141 -17.60 4.77 4.09
C ASP A 141 -16.51 3.70 4.28
N ILE A 142 -16.33 2.88 3.24
CA ILE A 142 -15.42 1.73 3.24
C ILE A 142 -14.47 1.87 2.04
N SER A 143 -13.17 1.77 2.30
CA SER A 143 -12.16 1.87 1.25
C SER A 143 -12.31 0.77 0.20
N SER A 144 -12.20 1.17 -1.07
CA SER A 144 -12.10 0.26 -2.22
C SER A 144 -10.89 -0.68 -2.15
N ASP A 145 -9.88 -0.37 -1.33
CA ASP A 145 -8.73 -1.25 -1.11
C ASP A 145 -9.19 -2.64 -0.65
N LEU A 146 -10.14 -2.69 0.29
CA LEU A 146 -10.63 -3.96 0.84
C LEU A 146 -11.31 -4.83 -0.21
N ILE A 147 -12.09 -4.21 -1.10
CA ILE A 147 -12.71 -4.90 -2.23
C ILE A 147 -11.64 -5.34 -3.24
N GLN A 148 -10.64 -4.50 -3.52
CA GLN A 148 -9.61 -4.86 -4.48
C GLN A 148 -8.77 -6.07 -4.01
N PHE A 149 -8.57 -6.24 -2.70
CA PHE A 149 -7.89 -7.44 -2.18
C PHE A 149 -8.63 -8.75 -2.52
N THR A 150 -9.94 -8.67 -2.81
CA THR A 150 -10.74 -9.84 -3.25
C THR A 150 -10.66 -10.11 -4.75
N GLN A 151 -10.00 -9.23 -5.51
CA GLN A 151 -10.03 -9.22 -6.98
C GLN A 151 -8.65 -9.19 -7.62
N SER A 152 -7.58 -8.97 -6.85
CA SER A 152 -6.21 -8.95 -7.34
C SER A 152 -5.35 -9.99 -6.66
N ARG A 153 -4.54 -10.66 -7.46
CA ARG A 153 -3.52 -11.61 -7.03
C ARG A 153 -2.18 -10.91 -6.78
N VAL A 154 -2.13 -10.11 -5.71
CA VAL A 154 -0.92 -9.39 -5.29
C VAL A 154 -0.75 -9.50 -3.78
N VAL A 155 0.48 -9.73 -3.33
CA VAL A 155 0.84 -9.66 -1.91
C VAL A 155 0.99 -8.21 -1.50
N VAL A 156 0.25 -7.79 -0.48
CA VAL A 156 0.23 -6.42 0.03
C VAL A 156 0.98 -6.36 1.35
N VAL A 157 2.10 -5.65 1.38
CA VAL A 157 2.90 -5.45 2.59
C VAL A 157 2.64 -4.04 3.15
N CYS A 158 2.22 -3.95 4.40
CA CYS A 158 1.91 -2.66 5.04
C CYS A 158 2.12 -2.68 6.56
N ALA A 159 1.99 -1.53 7.22
CA ALA A 159 1.90 -1.45 8.68
C ALA A 159 0.44 -1.46 9.14
N GLY A 160 -0.33 -2.43 8.64
CA GLY A 160 -1.78 -2.51 8.87
C GLY A 160 -2.55 -1.39 8.19
N ALA A 161 -3.65 -0.96 8.79
CA ALA A 161 -4.49 0.13 8.27
C ALA A 161 -4.22 1.45 9.00
N LYS A 162 -4.51 2.58 8.34
CA LYS A 162 -4.32 3.92 8.92
C LYS A 162 -5.09 4.03 10.25
N ASN A 163 -4.44 4.49 11.32
CA ASN A 163 -5.02 4.61 12.67
C ASN A 163 -6.24 5.54 12.79
N ILE A 164 -6.51 6.35 11.77
CA ILE A 164 -7.73 7.16 11.64
C ILE A 164 -8.99 6.34 11.30
N LEU A 165 -8.82 5.07 10.93
CA LEU A 165 -9.88 4.16 10.53
C LEU A 165 -10.43 3.38 11.74
N ASP A 166 -11.44 2.55 11.49
CA ASP A 166 -11.90 1.52 12.43
C ASP A 166 -11.18 0.20 12.12
N LEU A 167 -10.17 -0.11 12.93
CA LEU A 167 -9.32 -1.28 12.70
C LEU A 167 -10.04 -2.60 13.00
N GLY A 168 -10.95 -2.60 13.99
CA GLY A 168 -11.78 -3.76 14.32
C GLY A 168 -12.71 -4.11 13.17
N LEU A 169 -13.49 -3.14 12.68
CA LEU A 169 -14.35 -3.36 11.52
C LEU A 169 -13.57 -3.67 10.24
N THR A 170 -12.34 -3.15 10.10
CA THR A 170 -11.47 -3.50 8.97
C THR A 170 -11.07 -4.97 9.00
N LEU A 171 -10.70 -5.50 10.17
CA LEU A 171 -10.37 -6.92 10.33
C LEU A 171 -11.59 -7.82 10.05
N GLU A 172 -12.76 -7.47 10.60
CA GLU A 172 -14.02 -8.19 10.35
C GLU A 172 -14.41 -8.19 8.87
N PHE A 173 -14.19 -7.07 8.17
CA PHE A 173 -14.44 -6.99 6.73
C PHE A 173 -13.53 -7.93 5.94
N LEU A 174 -12.23 -7.93 6.26
CA LEU A 174 -11.23 -8.80 5.62
C LEU A 174 -11.53 -10.28 5.88
N GLU A 175 -11.90 -10.63 7.11
CA GLU A 175 -12.36 -11.97 7.49
C GLU A 175 -13.58 -12.39 6.68
N THR A 176 -14.62 -11.56 6.64
CA THR A 176 -15.87 -11.83 5.91
C THR A 176 -15.61 -12.11 4.41
N HIS A 177 -14.63 -11.42 3.83
CA HIS A 177 -14.25 -11.58 2.42
C HIS A 177 -13.12 -12.59 2.19
N ASN A 178 -12.75 -13.34 3.22
CA ASN A 178 -11.73 -14.39 3.18
C ASN A 178 -10.35 -13.90 2.71
N VAL A 179 -10.00 -12.64 2.98
CA VAL A 179 -8.67 -12.08 2.67
C VAL A 179 -7.70 -12.49 3.77
N PRO A 180 -6.66 -13.29 3.48
CA PRO A 180 -5.68 -13.67 4.49
C PRO A 180 -4.94 -12.45 5.03
N VAL A 181 -4.94 -12.29 6.35
CA VAL A 181 -4.16 -11.26 7.06
C VAL A 181 -3.14 -11.95 7.95
N ILE A 182 -1.86 -11.70 7.68
CA ILE A 182 -0.73 -12.33 8.36
C ILE A 182 0.17 -11.23 8.90
N SER A 183 0.49 -11.28 10.19
CA SER A 183 1.49 -10.39 10.78
C SER A 183 2.86 -11.07 10.78
N TYR A 184 3.85 -10.41 10.19
CA TYR A 184 5.21 -10.89 10.10
C TYR A 184 5.99 -10.48 11.35
N GLN A 185 6.44 -11.48 12.12
CA GLN A 185 7.25 -11.29 13.33
C GLN A 185 6.60 -10.39 14.41
N PHE A 186 5.27 -10.33 14.44
CA PHE A 186 4.54 -9.49 15.38
C PHE A 186 3.17 -10.08 15.73
N ASP A 187 2.72 -9.86 16.96
CA ASP A 187 1.49 -10.48 17.49
C ASP A 187 0.22 -9.68 17.16
N ASP A 188 0.35 -8.37 16.93
CA ASP A 188 -0.77 -7.48 16.69
C ASP A 188 -0.92 -7.14 15.21
N PHE A 189 -2.14 -6.73 14.83
CA PHE A 189 -2.38 -5.98 13.61
C PHE A 189 -1.87 -4.54 13.83
N PRO A 190 -0.83 -4.05 13.13
CA PRO A 190 -0.25 -2.75 13.42
C PRO A 190 -1.21 -1.59 13.08
N ALA A 191 -1.04 -0.45 13.75
CA ALA A 191 -1.84 0.76 13.55
C ALA A 191 -1.03 1.85 12.84
N PHE A 192 -0.53 1.55 11.64
CA PHE A 192 0.23 2.49 10.80
C PHE A 192 1.55 2.92 11.47
N TYR A 193 1.72 4.21 11.81
CA TYR A 193 2.89 4.68 12.57
C TYR A 193 2.76 4.47 14.09
N CYS A 194 1.63 3.96 14.56
CA CYS A 194 1.48 3.44 15.92
C CYS A 194 1.75 1.94 15.89
N ARG A 195 2.69 1.48 16.71
CA ARG A 195 3.24 0.12 16.59
C ARG A 195 2.17 -0.96 16.83
N SER A 196 1.31 -0.76 17.83
CA SER A 196 0.20 -1.65 18.18
C SER A 196 -1.13 -0.94 18.01
N SER A 197 -2.13 -1.69 17.53
CA SER A 197 -3.52 -1.27 17.51
C SER A 197 -4.33 -1.75 18.73
N GLY A 198 -3.78 -2.66 19.54
CA GLY A 198 -4.51 -3.43 20.53
C GLY A 198 -5.36 -4.59 19.95
N PHE A 199 -5.42 -4.74 18.63
CA PHE A 199 -6.06 -5.88 17.97
C PHE A 199 -5.02 -6.94 17.64
N LYS A 200 -5.24 -8.17 18.12
CA LYS A 200 -4.41 -9.32 17.78
C LYS A 200 -4.47 -9.61 16.28
N ALA A 201 -3.33 -9.91 15.67
CA ALA A 201 -3.30 -10.35 14.28
C ALA A 201 -4.03 -11.70 14.12
N PRO A 202 -4.82 -11.90 13.04
CA PRO A 202 -5.48 -13.19 12.81
C PRO A 202 -4.52 -14.36 12.71
N GLN A 203 -3.35 -14.14 12.10
CA GLN A 203 -2.26 -15.10 11.99
C GLN A 203 -0.92 -14.40 12.21
N ARG A 204 0.05 -15.11 12.80
CA ARG A 204 1.44 -14.67 12.93
C ARG A 204 2.36 -15.67 12.24
N VAL A 205 3.30 -15.16 11.46
CA VAL A 205 4.35 -15.96 10.82
C VAL A 205 5.70 -15.27 11.04
N ASP A 206 6.69 -16.03 11.52
CA ASP A 206 8.01 -15.48 11.85
C ASP A 206 9.07 -15.79 10.78
N ASP A 207 8.81 -16.79 9.93
CA ASP A 207 9.73 -17.32 8.93
C ASP A 207 9.30 -16.92 7.51
N ALA A 208 10.24 -16.39 6.73
CA ALA A 208 9.95 -15.85 5.40
C ALA A 208 9.75 -16.94 4.34
N ASP A 209 10.41 -18.09 4.46
CA ASP A 209 10.23 -19.21 3.54
C ASP A 209 8.84 -19.83 3.75
N LEU A 210 8.41 -20.04 5.01
CA LEU A 210 7.05 -20.48 5.31
C LEU A 210 6.01 -19.48 4.80
N LEU A 211 6.27 -18.17 4.94
CA LEU A 211 5.37 -17.15 4.42
C LEU A 211 5.23 -17.24 2.89
N ALA A 212 6.33 -17.52 2.17
CA ALA A 212 6.31 -17.73 0.73
C ALA A 212 5.55 -19.02 0.33
N GLU A 213 5.63 -20.11 1.10
CA GLU A 213 4.79 -21.30 0.95
C GLU A 213 3.30 -21.00 1.15
N ILE A 214 2.95 -20.18 2.13
CA ILE A 214 1.57 -19.76 2.37
C ILE A 214 1.03 -18.97 1.17
N ILE A 215 1.82 -18.04 0.60
CA ILE A 215 1.42 -17.26 -0.59
C ILE A 215 1.12 -18.20 -1.77
N GLU A 216 2.03 -19.12 -2.09
CA GLU A 216 1.82 -20.05 -3.21
C GLU A 216 0.63 -20.98 -2.95
N THR A 217 0.45 -21.44 -1.72
CA THR A 217 -0.69 -22.27 -1.33
C THR A 217 -2.01 -21.50 -1.50
N GLN A 218 -2.05 -20.23 -1.10
CA GLN A 218 -3.21 -19.36 -1.29
C GLN A 218 -3.58 -19.24 -2.78
N TRP A 219 -2.60 -18.98 -3.64
CA TRP A 219 -2.87 -18.83 -5.08
C TRP A 219 -3.17 -20.14 -5.80
N CYS A 220 -2.73 -21.29 -5.27
CA CYS A 220 -3.22 -22.59 -5.71
C CYS A 220 -4.70 -22.83 -5.36
N LEU A 221 -5.18 -22.29 -4.23
CA LEU A 221 -6.58 -22.41 -3.79
C LEU A 221 -7.49 -21.37 -4.47
N ASP A 222 -7.02 -20.15 -4.63
CA ASP A 222 -7.71 -19.03 -5.28
C ASP A 222 -6.71 -18.00 -5.84
N ASP A 223 -6.54 -18.02 -7.17
CA ASP A 223 -5.63 -17.15 -7.92
C ASP A 223 -6.17 -15.74 -8.16
N GLY A 224 -7.29 -15.35 -7.52
CA GLY A 224 -7.89 -14.01 -7.62
C GLY A 224 -7.77 -13.15 -6.36
N ARG A 225 -7.09 -13.64 -5.32
CA ARG A 225 -7.10 -13.00 -3.98
C ARG A 225 -5.71 -12.57 -3.52
N SER A 226 -5.67 -11.39 -2.90
CA SER A 226 -4.48 -10.82 -2.29
C SER A 226 -4.19 -11.47 -0.94
N VAL A 227 -2.93 -11.48 -0.54
CA VAL A 227 -2.49 -11.80 0.82
C VAL A 227 -2.01 -10.51 1.46
N VAL A 228 -2.60 -10.12 2.60
CA VAL A 228 -2.18 -8.93 3.34
C VAL A 228 -1.18 -9.35 4.40
N ILE A 229 0.05 -8.87 4.26
CA ILE A 229 1.13 -9.07 5.22
C ILE A 229 1.36 -7.77 5.96
N THR A 230 1.30 -7.82 7.27
CA THR A 230 1.54 -6.67 8.12
C THR A 230 2.88 -6.75 8.82
N THR A 231 3.56 -5.62 8.96
CA THR A 231 4.79 -5.47 9.73
C THR A 231 4.72 -4.16 10.52
N PRO A 232 5.04 -4.14 11.81
CA PRO A 232 4.95 -2.92 12.60
C PRO A 232 6.00 -1.90 12.14
N THR A 233 5.74 -0.61 12.40
CA THR A 233 6.78 0.41 12.39
C THR A 233 7.90 0.09 13.38
N ARG A 234 9.10 0.61 13.16
CA ARG A 234 10.23 0.43 14.10
C ARG A 234 9.96 1.17 15.41
N VAL A 235 10.55 0.68 16.50
CA VAL A 235 10.27 1.21 17.86
C VAL A 235 10.68 2.68 17.96
N GLU A 236 11.82 3.03 17.39
CA GLU A 236 12.40 4.36 17.37
C GLU A 236 11.63 5.39 16.52
N ASP A 237 10.78 4.92 15.60
CA ASP A 237 9.97 5.77 14.71
C ASP A 237 8.49 5.82 15.13
N ALA A 238 8.10 5.04 16.14
CA ALA A 238 6.71 4.89 16.54
C ALA A 238 6.19 6.14 17.25
N ILE A 239 4.93 6.48 16.98
CA ILE A 239 4.16 7.41 17.81
C ILE A 239 3.31 6.60 18.77
N ASP A 240 3.26 7.04 20.02
CA ASP A 240 2.38 6.44 21.02
C ASP A 240 0.92 6.60 20.59
N SER A 241 0.19 5.48 20.55
CA SER A 241 -1.23 5.46 20.21
C SER A 241 -2.03 6.37 21.15
N GLU A 242 -1.71 6.40 22.45
CA GLU A 242 -2.42 7.23 23.42
C GLU A 242 -2.25 8.73 23.12
N GLU A 243 -1.09 9.14 22.60
CA GLU A 243 -0.81 10.53 22.26
C GLU A 243 -1.73 11.06 21.14
N VAL A 244 -2.04 10.22 20.15
CA VAL A 244 -2.79 10.64 18.95
C VAL A 244 -4.26 10.25 19.00
N ASN A 245 -4.67 9.35 19.89
CA ASN A 245 -6.05 8.85 19.95
C ASN A 245 -7.06 9.96 20.22
N ASP A 246 -6.78 10.85 21.18
CA ASP A 246 -7.67 11.98 21.47
C ASP A 246 -7.77 12.94 20.29
N ALA A 247 -6.63 13.25 19.66
CA ALA A 247 -6.58 14.10 18.47
C ALA A 247 -7.37 13.50 17.29
N ILE A 248 -7.29 12.19 17.09
CA ILE A 248 -8.06 11.46 16.08
C ILE A 248 -9.55 11.55 16.40
N ASN A 249 -9.95 11.26 17.64
CA ASN A 249 -11.35 11.29 18.06
C ASN A 249 -11.97 12.68 17.90
N ASP A 250 -11.24 13.73 18.30
CA ASP A 250 -11.67 15.12 18.13
C ASP A 250 -11.79 15.50 16.65
N ALA A 251 -10.82 15.11 15.83
CA ALA A 251 -10.83 15.40 14.41
C ALA A 251 -11.93 14.68 13.65
N VAL A 252 -12.27 13.44 14.02
CA VAL A 252 -13.40 12.69 13.47
C VAL A 252 -14.72 13.40 13.78
N ARG A 253 -14.96 13.76 15.04
CA ARG A 253 -16.17 14.52 15.44
C ARG A 253 -16.26 15.87 14.71
N ALA A 254 -15.12 16.56 14.58
CA ALA A 254 -15.07 17.84 13.88
C ALA A 254 -15.35 17.70 12.37
N ALA A 255 -14.85 16.62 11.73
CA ALA A 255 -15.11 16.32 10.33
C ALA A 255 -16.61 16.06 10.09
N GLU A 256 -17.25 15.27 10.95
CA GLU A 256 -18.69 15.00 10.89
C GLU A 256 -19.51 16.29 11.07
N ALA A 257 -19.22 17.09 12.09
CA ALA A 257 -19.93 18.35 12.35
C ALA A 257 -19.79 19.37 11.20
N GLN A 258 -18.70 19.29 10.44
CA GLN A 258 -18.42 20.16 9.29
C GLN A 258 -18.84 19.55 7.95
N GLY A 259 -19.41 18.33 7.94
CA GLY A 259 -19.84 17.63 6.73
C GLY A 259 -18.68 17.21 5.81
N VAL A 260 -17.46 17.07 6.34
CA VAL A 260 -16.31 16.57 5.57
C VAL A 260 -16.50 15.07 5.35
N SER A 261 -16.53 14.64 4.09
CA SER A 261 -16.84 13.25 3.72
C SER A 261 -15.96 12.73 2.58
N GLY A 262 -15.93 11.41 2.42
CA GLY A 262 -15.20 10.71 1.37
C GLY A 262 -13.69 11.01 1.36
N ASN A 263 -13.14 11.27 0.18
CA ASN A 263 -11.69 11.45 -0.03
C ASN A 263 -11.04 12.58 0.79
N ALA A 264 -11.84 13.53 1.30
CA ALA A 264 -11.35 14.67 2.08
C ALA A 264 -11.08 14.33 3.56
N VAL A 265 -11.76 13.31 4.11
CA VAL A 265 -11.71 12.95 5.55
C VAL A 265 -10.30 12.61 6.00
N THR A 266 -9.59 11.77 5.23
CA THR A 266 -8.22 11.37 5.58
C THR A 266 -7.29 12.57 5.75
N LYS A 267 -7.31 13.52 4.79
CA LYS A 267 -6.46 14.72 4.86
C LYS A 267 -6.85 15.62 6.02
N TYR A 268 -8.15 15.72 6.32
CA TYR A 268 -8.64 16.52 7.43
C TYR A 268 -8.10 15.99 8.78
N ILE A 269 -8.23 14.69 9.02
CA ILE A 269 -7.80 14.06 10.27
C ILE A 269 -6.26 14.08 10.38
N MET A 270 -5.53 13.76 9.31
CA MET A 270 -4.06 13.78 9.33
C MET A 270 -3.49 15.17 9.66
N LYS A 271 -4.12 16.25 9.20
CA LYS A 271 -3.73 17.62 9.57
C LYS A 271 -3.94 17.94 11.05
N ALA A 272 -4.94 17.33 11.69
CA ALA A 272 -5.15 17.50 13.13
C ALA A 272 -4.07 16.76 13.93
N ILE A 273 -3.71 15.56 13.50
CA ILE A 273 -2.63 14.78 14.14
C ILE A 273 -1.28 15.48 13.98
N ASP A 274 -1.00 16.05 12.81
CA ASP A 274 0.27 16.75 12.59
C ASP A 274 0.46 17.95 13.52
N LYS A 275 -0.63 18.69 13.81
CA LYS A 275 -0.62 19.80 14.78
C LYS A 275 -0.31 19.34 16.20
N VAL A 276 -0.88 18.23 16.66
CA VAL A 276 -0.65 17.73 18.03
C VAL A 276 0.74 17.10 18.17
N THR A 277 1.22 16.46 17.11
CA THR A 277 2.53 15.78 17.11
C THR A 277 3.70 16.72 16.79
N ASN A 278 3.44 18.00 16.47
CA ASN A 278 4.43 19.00 16.06
C ASN A 278 5.32 18.50 14.91
N GLY A 279 4.72 17.93 13.86
CA GLY A 279 5.43 17.42 12.69
C GLY A 279 6.00 16.00 12.83
N ARG A 280 6.01 15.40 14.03
CA ARG A 280 6.50 14.02 14.22
C ARG A 280 5.69 13.00 13.40
N SER A 281 4.40 13.26 13.16
CA SER A 281 3.57 12.37 12.33
C SER A 281 4.04 12.25 10.88
N ALA A 282 4.56 13.33 10.28
CA ALA A 282 5.11 13.30 8.93
C ALA A 282 6.41 12.47 8.87
N ALA A 283 7.30 12.66 9.85
CA ALA A 283 8.53 11.87 9.97
C ALA A 283 8.23 10.38 10.19
N ALA A 284 7.29 10.07 11.08
CA ALA A 284 6.87 8.70 11.34
C ALA A 284 6.21 8.05 10.11
N ASN A 285 5.38 8.79 9.36
CA ASN A 285 4.80 8.31 8.11
C ASN A 285 5.89 7.97 7.06
N SER A 286 6.88 8.85 6.89
CA SER A 286 8.04 8.58 6.01
C SER A 286 8.80 7.32 6.45
N ALA A 287 9.05 7.18 7.76
CA ALA A 287 9.74 6.02 8.30
C ALA A 287 8.97 4.70 8.09
N VAL A 288 7.64 4.71 8.27
CA VAL A 288 6.79 3.54 8.00
C VAL A 288 6.86 3.14 6.53
N LEU A 289 6.73 4.11 5.61
CA LEU A 289 6.82 3.86 4.16
C LEU A 289 8.13 3.15 3.79
N ILE A 290 9.25 3.63 4.32
CA ILE A 290 10.58 3.07 4.08
C ILE A 290 10.70 1.68 4.70
N ASN A 291 10.18 1.48 5.92
CA ASN A 291 10.25 0.20 6.61
C ASN A 291 9.42 -0.88 5.91
N THR A 292 8.17 -0.60 5.55
CA THR A 292 7.31 -1.58 4.86
C THR A 292 7.86 -1.94 3.50
N ALA A 293 8.44 -0.99 2.75
CA ALA A 293 9.09 -1.25 1.46
C ALA A 293 10.33 -2.14 1.59
N ARG A 294 11.14 -1.95 2.64
CA ARG A 294 12.26 -2.85 2.95
C ARG A 294 11.78 -4.27 3.24
N VAL A 295 10.80 -4.42 4.12
CA VAL A 295 10.23 -5.74 4.44
C VAL A 295 9.61 -6.39 3.21
N ALA A 296 8.90 -5.63 2.37
CA ALA A 296 8.35 -6.13 1.12
C ALA A 296 9.42 -6.66 0.17
N GLY A 297 10.55 -5.94 0.02
CA GLY A 297 11.68 -6.38 -0.77
C GLY A 297 12.28 -7.69 -0.25
N TYR A 298 12.46 -7.80 1.08
CA TYR A 298 12.96 -9.01 1.72
C TYR A 298 12.04 -10.22 1.50
N LEU A 299 10.73 -10.05 1.69
CA LEU A 299 9.74 -11.12 1.50
C LEU A 299 9.60 -11.51 0.02
N ALA A 300 9.68 -10.54 -0.90
CA ALA A 300 9.68 -10.81 -2.35
C ALA A 300 10.90 -11.64 -2.77
N VAL A 301 12.08 -11.37 -2.19
CA VAL A 301 13.29 -12.18 -2.43
C VAL A 301 13.12 -13.61 -1.92
N ALA A 302 12.61 -13.79 -0.70
CA ALA A 302 12.34 -15.12 -0.15
C ALA A 302 11.39 -15.92 -1.06
N HIS A 303 10.31 -15.28 -1.52
CA HIS A 303 9.34 -15.88 -2.43
C HIS A 303 9.92 -16.23 -3.80
N ALA A 304 10.72 -15.35 -4.41
CA ALA A 304 11.41 -15.63 -5.67
C ALA A 304 12.38 -16.81 -5.56
N ASN A 305 13.15 -16.89 -4.46
CA ASN A 305 14.05 -18.00 -4.19
C ASN A 305 13.30 -19.32 -4.05
N GLN A 306 12.14 -19.31 -3.38
CA GLN A 306 11.31 -20.49 -3.26
C GLN A 306 10.76 -20.97 -4.60
N LYS A 307 10.23 -20.06 -5.43
CA LYS A 307 9.78 -20.39 -6.80
C LYS A 307 10.90 -21.03 -7.62
N GLN A 308 12.12 -20.54 -7.46
CA GLN A 308 13.30 -21.12 -8.12
C GLN A 308 13.61 -22.54 -7.62
N ARG A 309 13.64 -22.76 -6.29
CA ARG A 309 13.83 -24.09 -5.69
C ARG A 309 12.77 -25.10 -6.15
N GLN A 310 11.51 -24.68 -6.23
CA GLN A 310 10.42 -25.54 -6.69
C GLN A 310 10.58 -25.93 -8.17
N LYS A 311 11.00 -25.00 -9.03
CA LYS A 311 11.30 -25.29 -10.45
C LYS A 311 12.45 -26.27 -10.59
N GLU A 312 13.50 -26.12 -9.79
CA GLU A 312 14.66 -27.02 -9.80
C GLU A 312 14.30 -28.43 -9.32
N ASN A 313 13.44 -28.55 -8.31
CA ASN A 313 12.97 -29.85 -7.81
C ASN A 313 12.00 -30.57 -8.76
N ALA A 314 11.36 -29.84 -9.69
CA ALA A 314 10.41 -30.38 -10.65
C ALA A 314 11.03 -30.77 -12.00
N ALA A 315 12.29 -30.37 -12.25
CA ALA A 315 13.05 -30.64 -13.48
C ALA A 315 13.88 -31.93 -13.37
#